data_AF-A0A9E1SA19-F1
#
_entry.id   AF-A0A9E1SA19-F1
#
_cell.length_a   1.000
_cell.length_b   1.000
_cell.length_c   1.000
_cell.angle_alpha   90.00
_cell.angle_beta   90.00
_cell.angle_gamma   90.00
#
_symmetry.space_group_name_H-M   'P 1'
#
loop_
_entity.id
_entity.type
_entity.pdbx_description
1 polymer ?
#
loop_
_entity_poly.entity_id
_entity_poly.type
_entity_poly.pdbx_seq_one_letter_code
_entity_poly.pdbx_strand_id
1 'polypeptide(L)'
;MKHILPTFLTYIALITLALSLCAKPSTSHSLIIDDSTGLSVPPGFEVDLVYKVDKKKYGSWISMTFDKQGRLVVSDQYKAGTFLIDLPYVGQTL
;
A
#
# COMPACT_ATOMS: atom_id res chain seq x y z
N MET A 1 -26.92 -50.76 4.77
CA MET A 1 -27.28 -49.35 4.49
C MET A 1 -27.33 -48.43 5.71
N LYS A 2 -27.53 -48.93 6.94
CA LYS A 2 -27.68 -48.09 8.16
C LYS A 2 -26.38 -47.45 8.69
N HIS A 3 -25.20 -48.00 8.38
CA HIS A 3 -23.91 -47.49 8.86
C HIS A 3 -23.18 -46.56 7.87
N ILE A 4 -23.67 -46.43 6.63
CA ILE A 4 -23.02 -45.63 5.58
C ILE A 4 -23.30 -44.13 5.79
N LEU A 5 -24.53 -43.80 6.21
CA LEU A 5 -24.96 -42.44 6.50
C LEU A 5 -24.18 -41.77 7.66
N PRO A 6 -24.00 -42.40 8.85
CA PRO A 6 -23.25 -41.77 9.94
C PRO A 6 -21.77 -41.60 9.60
N THR A 7 -21.18 -42.51 8.82
CA THR A 7 -19.77 -42.43 8.42
C THR A 7 -19.54 -41.27 7.42
N PHE A 8 -20.50 -41.01 6.52
CA PHE A 8 -20.41 -39.88 5.60
C PHE A 8 -20.51 -38.53 6.34
N LEU A 9 -21.41 -38.46 7.33
CA LEU A 9 -21.58 -37.30 8.21
C LEU A 9 -20.31 -36.97 9.02
N THR A 10 -19.60 -37.99 9.53
CA THR A 10 -18.34 -37.78 10.27
C THR A 10 -17.21 -37.29 9.36
N TYR A 11 -17.09 -37.80 8.13
CA TYR A 11 -16.11 -37.29 7.17
C TYR A 11 -16.36 -35.84 6.78
N ILE A 12 -17.62 -35.44 6.58
CA ILE A 12 -17.96 -34.02 6.31
C ILE A 12 -17.55 -33.15 7.50
N ALA A 13 -17.83 -33.57 8.74
CA ALA A 13 -17.46 -32.82 9.94
C ALA A 13 -15.93 -32.69 10.10
N LEU A 14 -15.17 -33.73 9.77
CA LEU A 14 -13.70 -33.70 9.77
C LEU A 14 -13.15 -32.73 8.70
N ILE A 15 -13.74 -32.73 7.50
CA ILE A 15 -13.34 -31.84 6.41
C ILE A 15 -13.68 -30.37 6.73
N THR A 16 -14.84 -30.08 7.31
CA THR A 16 -15.20 -28.71 7.70
C THR A 16 -14.32 -28.18 8.83
N LEU A 17 -13.98 -29.03 9.81
CA LEU A 17 -13.04 -28.67 10.87
C LEU A 17 -11.64 -28.39 10.29
N ALA A 18 -11.13 -29.25 9.40
CA ALA A 18 -9.83 -29.06 8.76
C ALA A 18 -9.76 -27.76 7.92
N LEU A 19 -10.83 -27.43 7.18
CA LEU A 19 -10.92 -26.19 6.42
C LEU A 19 -10.96 -24.96 7.34
N SER A 20 -11.65 -25.04 8.47
CA SER A 20 -11.72 -23.94 9.43
C SER A 20 -10.39 -23.69 10.15
N LEU A 21 -9.57 -24.72 10.42
CA LEU A 21 -8.22 -24.54 10.97
C LEU A 21 -7.23 -23.95 9.94
N CYS A 22 -7.47 -24.14 8.64
CA CYS A 22 -6.60 -23.63 7.58
C CYS A 22 -6.91 -22.16 7.20
N ALA A 23 -8.12 -21.67 7.53
CA ALA A 23 -8.50 -20.28 7.34
C ALA A 23 -7.74 -19.38 8.32
N LYS A 24 -6.64 -18.76 7.85
CA LYS A 24 -6.00 -17.67 8.59
C LYS A 24 -6.96 -16.47 8.63
N PRO A 25 -7.16 -15.82 9.80
CA PRO A 25 -7.93 -14.59 9.84
C PRO A 25 -7.23 -13.56 8.95
N SER A 26 -7.92 -13.13 7.89
CA SER A 26 -7.45 -12.01 7.08
C SER A 26 -7.51 -10.78 7.99
N THR A 27 -6.35 -10.35 8.49
CA THR A 27 -6.26 -9.16 9.34
C THR A 27 -6.48 -7.96 8.43
N SER A 28 -7.75 -7.57 8.29
CA SER A 28 -8.13 -6.31 7.68
C SER A 28 -7.66 -5.20 8.61
N HIS A 29 -6.43 -4.73 8.38
CA HIS A 29 -5.93 -3.56 9.11
C HIS A 29 -6.69 -2.34 8.59
N SER A 30 -7.56 -1.77 9.44
CA SER A 30 -8.17 -0.48 9.14
C SER A 30 -7.05 0.54 8.92
N LEU A 31 -7.17 1.34 7.87
CA LEU A 31 -6.28 2.47 7.65
C LEU A 31 -6.51 3.51 8.77
N ILE A 32 -5.44 4.20 9.14
CA ILE A 32 -5.42 5.34 10.06
C ILE A 32 -5.15 6.59 9.24
N ILE A 33 -5.83 7.71 9.55
CA ILE A 33 -5.52 8.99 8.92
C ILE A 33 -4.27 9.56 9.59
N ASP A 34 -3.24 9.85 8.80
CA ASP A 34 -2.10 10.64 9.24
C ASP A 34 -2.53 12.11 9.39
N ASP A 35 -2.43 12.66 10.59
CA ASP A 35 -2.92 14.01 10.88
C ASP A 35 -2.11 15.11 10.15
N SER A 36 -0.84 14.85 9.84
CA SER A 36 0.06 15.83 9.23
C SER A 36 -0.21 16.03 7.73
N THR A 37 -0.58 14.96 7.04
CA THR A 37 -0.79 14.93 5.59
C THR A 37 -2.26 14.73 5.18
N GLY A 38 -3.09 14.21 6.08
CA GLY A 38 -4.47 13.79 5.82
C GLY A 38 -4.58 12.47 5.03
N LEU A 39 -3.48 11.76 4.81
CA LEU A 39 -3.48 10.51 4.04
C LEU A 39 -3.82 9.30 4.91
N SER A 40 -4.55 8.34 4.35
CA SER A 40 -4.84 7.07 5.02
C SER A 40 -3.67 6.11 4.87
N VAL A 41 -3.09 5.66 5.97
CA VAL A 41 -1.94 4.74 6.01
C VAL A 41 -2.20 3.52 6.91
N PRO A 42 -1.57 2.36 6.66
CA PRO A 42 -1.68 1.22 7.57
C PRO A 42 -1.06 1.53 8.95
N PRO A 43 -1.50 0.85 10.02
CA PRO A 43 -0.88 1.01 11.34
C PRO A 43 0.63 0.73 11.31
N GLY A 44 1.42 1.63 11.92
CA GLY A 44 2.88 1.54 11.96
C GLY A 44 3.61 2.14 10.75
N PHE A 45 2.89 2.75 9.82
CA PHE A 45 3.47 3.55 8.73
C PHE A 45 3.37 5.04 9.06
N GLU A 46 4.35 5.79 8.60
CA GLU A 46 4.40 7.26 8.68
C GLU A 46 4.51 7.83 7.26
N VAL A 47 4.03 9.05 7.05
CA VAL A 47 4.04 9.73 5.75
C VAL A 47 4.31 11.22 5.93
N ASP A 48 5.22 11.74 5.12
CA ASP A 48 5.62 13.15 5.15
C ASP A 48 5.45 13.81 3.77
N LEU A 49 5.14 15.11 3.77
CA LEU A 49 5.25 15.93 2.56
C LEU A 49 6.72 16.33 2.35
N VAL A 50 7.38 15.72 1.37
CA VAL A 50 8.79 16.00 1.06
C VAL A 50 9.00 17.17 0.09
N TYR A 51 8.07 17.41 -0.84
CA TYR A 51 8.14 18.51 -1.80
C TYR A 51 6.74 18.90 -2.29
N LYS A 52 6.45 20.20 -2.28
CA LYS A 52 5.19 20.73 -2.84
C LYS A 52 5.43 21.33 -4.23
N VAL A 53 4.88 20.68 -5.25
CA VAL A 53 5.08 21.09 -6.65
C VAL A 53 4.45 22.44 -6.96
N ASP A 54 5.27 23.39 -7.44
CA ASP A 54 4.75 24.58 -8.12
C ASP A 54 4.21 24.17 -9.50
N LYS A 55 2.90 23.96 -9.56
CA LYS A 55 2.20 23.54 -10.78
C LYS A 55 2.35 24.51 -11.95
N LYS A 56 2.58 25.81 -11.69
CA LYS A 56 2.74 26.79 -12.77
C LYS A 56 4.10 26.65 -13.45
N LYS A 57 5.12 26.24 -12.70
CA LYS A 57 6.50 26.11 -13.17
C LYS A 57 6.83 24.70 -13.66
N TYR A 58 6.42 23.69 -12.90
CA TYR A 58 6.84 22.30 -13.12
C TYR A 58 5.70 21.37 -13.56
N GLY A 59 4.51 21.94 -13.79
CA GLY A 59 3.33 21.18 -14.20
C GLY A 59 2.83 20.23 -13.12
N SER A 60 2.23 19.12 -13.55
CA SER A 60 1.60 18.14 -12.67
C SER A 60 2.23 16.79 -12.94
N TRP A 61 2.91 16.24 -11.94
CA TRP A 61 3.74 15.06 -12.13
C TRP A 61 2.90 13.77 -12.14
N ILE A 62 3.18 12.89 -13.09
CA ILE A 62 2.45 11.62 -13.28
C ILE A 62 3.35 10.38 -13.25
N SER A 63 4.66 10.56 -13.38
CA SER A 63 5.61 9.45 -13.30
C SER A 63 6.85 9.86 -12.52
N MET A 64 7.42 8.89 -11.81
CA MET A 64 8.60 9.09 -10.98
C MET A 64 9.44 7.82 -10.91
N THR A 65 10.76 7.98 -10.81
CA THR A 65 11.72 6.89 -10.56
C THR A 65 12.98 7.46 -9.89
N PHE A 66 13.80 6.58 -9.31
CA PHE A 66 15.13 6.97 -8.82
C PHE A 66 16.19 6.83 -9.92
N ASP A 67 17.11 7.77 -10.00
CA ASP A 67 18.34 7.61 -10.80
C ASP A 67 19.43 6.85 -10.03
N LYS A 68 20.58 6.62 -10.68
CA LYS A 68 21.73 5.90 -10.08
C LYS A 68 22.41 6.67 -8.95
N GLN A 69 22.07 7.94 -8.74
CA GLN A 69 22.59 8.78 -7.65
C GLN A 69 21.58 8.87 -6.48
N GLY A 70 20.40 8.26 -6.60
CA GLY A 70 19.35 8.32 -5.59
C GLY A 70 18.46 9.57 -5.67
N ARG A 71 18.57 10.36 -6.75
CA ARG A 71 17.68 11.51 -6.98
C ARG A 71 16.37 11.04 -7.56
N LEU A 72 15.30 11.78 -7.30
CA LEU A 72 13.99 11.53 -7.88
C LEU A 72 13.91 12.18 -9.26
N VAL A 73 13.77 11.36 -10.30
CA VAL A 73 13.40 11.77 -11.66
C VAL A 73 11.89 11.82 -11.73
N VAL A 74 11.31 12.96 -12.12
CA VAL A 74 9.86 13.17 -12.21
C VAL A 74 9.47 13.75 -13.56
N SER A 75 8.33 13.35 -14.11
CA SER A 75 7.81 13.89 -15.38
C SER A 75 6.47 14.57 -15.20
N ASP A 76 6.34 15.75 -15.79
CA ASP A 76 5.06 16.41 -16.01
C ASP A 76 4.15 15.59 -16.93
N GLN A 77 2.84 15.77 -16.75
CA GLN A 77 1.79 15.17 -17.57
C GLN A 77 1.64 15.81 -18.95
N TYR A 78 2.14 17.03 -19.15
CA TYR A 78 1.98 17.81 -20.38
C TYR A 78 3.34 18.12 -21.04
N LYS A 79 3.79 19.37 -20.97
CA LYS A 79 4.91 19.91 -21.76
C LYS A 79 5.97 20.61 -20.92
N ALA A 80 5.87 20.57 -19.58
CA ALA A 80 6.88 21.19 -18.72
C ALA A 80 8.20 20.39 -18.73
N GLY A 81 8.14 19.10 -19.03
CA GLY A 81 9.31 18.23 -19.22
C GLY A 81 9.59 17.31 -18.03
N THR A 82 10.85 16.89 -17.92
CA THR A 82 11.34 15.98 -16.89
C THR A 82 12.33 16.72 -15.98
N PHE A 83 12.20 16.54 -14.67
CA PHE A 83 12.99 17.22 -13.66
C PHE A 83 13.71 16.22 -12.77
N LEU A 84 14.83 16.66 -12.19
CA LEU A 84 15.62 15.93 -11.20
C LEU A 84 15.50 16.65 -9.86
N ILE A 85 15.30 15.89 -8.79
CA ILE A 85 15.10 16.41 -7.43
C ILE A 85 15.98 15.65 -6.46
N ASP A 86 16.77 16.40 -5.69
CA ASP A 86 17.47 15.89 -4.53
C ASP A 86 16.50 15.81 -3.36
N LEU A 87 16.21 14.62 -2.86
CA LEU A 87 15.30 14.45 -1.73
C LEU A 87 15.91 14.98 -0.43
N PRO A 88 15.09 15.54 0.47
CA PRO A 88 15.56 15.97 1.78
C PRO A 88 15.83 14.74 2.67
N TYR A 89 16.48 14.95 3.80
CA TYR A 89 16.56 13.91 4.84
C TYR A 89 15.16 13.55 5.36
N VAL A 90 14.99 12.33 5.87
CA VAL A 90 13.72 11.89 6.49
C VAL A 90 13.27 12.89 7.57
N GLY A 91 12.00 13.27 7.56
CA GLY A 91 11.42 14.29 8.44
C GLY A 91 11.66 15.74 8.02
N GLN A 92 12.25 15.99 6.83
CA GLN A 92 12.42 17.34 6.28
C GLN A 92 11.62 17.54 4.98
N THR A 93 11.28 18.81 4.71
CA THR A 93 10.57 19.24 3.50
C THR A 93 11.42 20.26 2.75
N LEU A 94 11.43 20.18 1.41
CA LEU A 94 12.09 21.11 0.50
C LEU A 94 11.25 22.35 0.18
#